data_AF-A0A2A3XUH1-F1
#
_entry.id   AF-A0A2A3XUH1-F1
#
_cell.length_a   1.000
_cell.length_b   1.000
_cell.length_c   1.000
_cell.angle_alpha   90.00
_cell.angle_beta   90.00
_cell.angle_gamma   90.00
#
_symmetry.space_group_name_H-M   'P 1'
#
loop_
_entity.id
_entity.type
_entity.pdbx_description
1 polymer ?
#
loop_
_entity_poly.entity_id
_entity_poly.type
_entity_poly.pdbx_seq_one_letter_code
_entity_poly.pdbx_strand_id
1 'polypeptide(L)'
;MEPLGSTAKQGKKVTLNASTLAMAVMVVVLLVAVVFAANSNEVVGWFIVAISAGWLLLAAFMMFGLKRGADKINTSLREATAAATGRAQGGSTVVVDEGTSQRDMKLDHSFKIIQVQARVIAEQREQNAENSAEMIDRALETIQMTATNARDMMKPSGEAIDGEIVN
;
A
#
# COMPACT_ATOMS: atom_id res chain seq x y z
N MET A 1 0.57 44.54 34.77
CA MET A 1 1.33 43.91 33.68
C MET A 1 2.60 43.42 34.35
N GLU A 2 2.75 42.14 34.68
CA GLU A 2 3.12 41.00 33.82
C GLU A 2 2.85 39.68 34.56
N PRO A 3 2.56 38.56 33.88
CA PRO A 3 2.88 37.24 34.40
C PRO A 3 4.20 36.72 33.80
N LEU A 4 5.09 36.31 34.70
CA LEU A 4 6.39 35.71 34.40
C LEU A 4 6.21 34.42 33.60
N GLY A 5 6.69 34.44 32.35
CA GLY A 5 6.75 33.26 31.48
C GLY A 5 7.76 32.24 32.00
N SER A 6 7.25 31.15 32.55
CA SER A 6 8.03 29.93 32.80
C SER A 6 8.50 29.37 31.46
N THR A 7 9.77 29.58 31.12
CA THR A 7 10.43 28.92 29.99
C THR A 7 10.83 27.52 30.43
N ALA A 8 9.86 26.60 30.40
CA ALA A 8 10.17 25.19 30.50
C ALA A 8 10.93 24.78 29.22
N LYS A 9 12.23 24.44 29.35
CA LYS A 9 12.99 23.76 28.30
C LYS A 9 12.26 22.47 27.93
N GLN A 10 11.54 22.52 26.82
CA GLN A 10 10.88 21.37 26.23
C GLN A 10 11.96 20.38 25.77
N GLY A 11 12.24 19.39 26.62
CA GLY A 11 13.11 18.28 26.27
C GLY A 11 12.59 17.63 24.99
N LYS A 12 13.39 17.68 23.93
CA LYS A 12 13.09 17.07 22.64
C LYS A 12 13.02 15.55 22.85
N LYS A 13 11.82 15.03 23.12
CA LYS A 13 11.57 13.59 23.20
C LYS A 13 11.81 13.04 21.80
N VAL A 14 12.99 12.46 21.58
CA VAL A 14 13.33 11.74 20.35
C VAL A 14 12.47 10.48 20.37
N THR A 15 11.36 10.52 19.63
CA THR A 15 10.56 9.34 19.36
C THR A 15 11.40 8.47 18.42
N LEU A 16 12.03 7.44 18.98
CA LEU A 16 12.71 6.40 18.21
C LEU A 16 11.65 5.65 17.43
N ASN A 17 11.44 6.07 16.18
CA ASN A 17 10.65 5.32 15.23
C ASN A 17 11.33 3.97 15.02
N ALA A 18 10.55 2.89 14.85
CA ALA A 18 11.08 1.54 14.63
C ALA A 18 12.13 1.48 13.50
N SER A 19 12.04 2.39 12.54
CA SER A 19 13.03 2.59 11.47
C SER A 19 14.42 3.04 11.97
N THR A 20 14.49 3.96 12.94
CA THR A 20 15.76 4.42 13.51
C THR A 20 16.42 3.33 14.36
N LEU A 21 15.60 2.52 15.05
CA LEU A 21 16.08 1.38 15.82
C LEU A 21 16.67 0.30 14.91
N ALA A 22 15.99 -0.04 13.81
CA ALA A 22 16.48 -1.00 12.83
C ALA A 22 17.80 -0.54 12.16
N MET A 23 17.91 0.75 11.83
CA MET A 23 19.15 1.34 11.29
C MET A 23 20.30 1.23 12.28
N ALA A 24 20.06 1.55 13.56
CA ALA A 24 21.08 1.47 14.61
C ALA A 24 21.56 0.01 14.79
N VAL A 25 20.65 -0.96 14.77
CA VAL A 25 20.99 -2.39 14.86
C VAL A 25 21.85 -2.84 13.67
N MET A 26 21.52 -2.44 12.44
CA MET A 26 22.34 -2.77 11.27
C MET A 26 23.75 -2.20 11.36
N VAL A 27 23.90 -0.96 11.82
CA VAL A 27 25.22 -0.33 12.00
C VAL A 27 26.03 -1.08 13.06
N VAL A 28 25.42 -1.52 14.16
CA VAL A 28 26.11 -2.31 15.19
C VAL A 28 26.57 -3.66 14.65
N VAL A 29 25.73 -4.37 13.89
CA VAL A 29 26.11 -5.65 13.26
C VAL A 29 27.27 -5.46 12.27
N LEU A 30 27.27 -4.38 11.48
CA LEU A 30 28.38 -4.02 10.59
C LEU A 30 29.68 -3.80 11.39
N LEU A 31 29.64 -3.02 12.47
CA LEU A 31 30.82 -2.75 13.29
C LEU A 31 31.39 -4.03 13.90
N VAL A 32 30.53 -4.92 14.39
CA VAL A 32 30.96 -6.24 14.88
C VAL A 32 31.63 -7.04 13.76
N ALA A 33 31.03 -7.12 12.57
CA ALA A 33 31.62 -7.81 11.43
C ALA A 33 32.99 -7.24 11.02
N VAL A 34 33.15 -5.92 10.99
CA VAL A 34 34.42 -5.25 10.69
C VAL A 34 35.47 -5.56 11.74
N VAL A 35 35.12 -5.55 13.04
CA VAL A 35 36.05 -5.90 14.12
C VAL A 35 36.50 -7.36 14.02
N PHE A 36 35.58 -8.29 13.72
CA PHE A 36 35.93 -9.68 13.49
C PHE A 36 36.79 -9.88 12.23
N ALA A 37 36.50 -9.17 11.14
CA ALA A 37 37.30 -9.21 9.90
C ALA A 37 38.68 -8.56 10.04
N ALA A 38 38.80 -7.53 10.87
CA ALA A 38 40.08 -6.86 11.13
C ALA A 38 40.96 -7.67 12.09
N ASN A 39 40.34 -8.41 13.02
CA ASN A 39 41.07 -9.19 14.02
C ASN A 39 41.48 -10.59 13.51
N SER A 40 40.69 -11.17 12.61
CA SER A 40 41.02 -12.43 11.94
C SER A 40 41.34 -12.09 10.49
N ASN A 41 42.61 -12.17 10.07
CA ASN A 41 43.05 -12.01 8.68
C ASN A 41 42.53 -13.16 7.77
N GLU A 42 41.24 -13.47 7.88
CA GLU A 42 40.52 -14.51 7.18
C GLU A 42 39.66 -13.88 6.10
N VAL A 43 39.75 -14.46 4.90
CA VAL A 43 39.02 -14.05 3.70
C VAL A 43 37.51 -14.01 3.95
N VAL A 44 36.99 -14.86 4.85
CA VAL A 44 35.57 -14.93 5.23
C VAL A 44 35.08 -13.63 5.89
N GLY A 45 35.89 -12.98 6.73
CA GLY A 45 35.53 -11.71 7.36
C GLY A 45 35.31 -10.59 6.35
N TRP A 46 36.17 -10.54 5.32
CA TRP A 46 36.04 -9.56 4.23
C TRP A 46 34.78 -9.76 3.39
N PHE A 47 34.31 -11.00 3.20
CA PHE A 47 33.03 -11.25 2.54
C PHE A 47 31.85 -10.70 3.34
N ILE A 48 31.84 -10.89 4.67
CA ILE A 48 30.77 -10.38 5.53
C ILE A 48 30.76 -8.85 5.52
N VAL A 49 31.92 -8.20 5.55
CA VAL A 49 32.04 -6.75 5.43
C VAL A 49 31.51 -6.26 4.09
N ALA A 50 31.88 -6.89 2.97
CA ALA A 50 31.42 -6.50 1.64
C ALA A 50 29.90 -6.66 1.46
N ILE A 51 29.34 -7.79 1.91
CA ILE A 51 27.89 -8.06 1.85
C ILE A 51 27.12 -7.05 2.70
N SER A 52 27.59 -6.81 3.93
CA SER A 52 26.95 -5.86 4.85
C SER A 52 27.00 -4.42 4.34
N ALA A 53 28.13 -4.02 3.73
CA ALA A 53 28.27 -2.72 3.07
C ALA A 53 27.32 -2.58 1.87
N GLY A 54 27.16 -3.65 1.06
CA GLY A 54 26.18 -3.71 -0.03
C GLY A 54 24.74 -3.48 0.45
N TRP A 55 24.34 -4.14 1.54
CA TRP A 55 23.01 -3.95 2.13
C TRP A 55 22.79 -2.55 2.68
N LEU A 56 23.79 -1.94 3.32
CA LEU A 56 23.70 -0.55 3.79
C LEU A 56 23.57 0.44 2.64
N LEU A 57 24.32 0.25 1.56
CA LEU A 57 24.21 1.10 0.37
C LEU A 57 22.83 0.98 -0.28
N LEU A 58 22.28 -0.24 -0.36
CA LEU A 58 20.94 -0.46 -0.89
C LEU A 58 19.87 0.19 -0.01
N ALA A 59 19.98 0.05 1.31
CA ALA A 59 19.07 0.70 2.27
C ALA A 59 19.17 2.23 2.18
N ALA A 60 20.38 2.79 2.12
CA ALA A 60 20.60 4.22 1.95
C ALA A 60 20.02 4.72 0.62
N PHE A 61 20.28 4.01 -0.48
CA PHE A 61 19.72 4.32 -1.79
C PHE A 61 18.19 4.33 -1.76
N MET A 62 17.57 3.34 -1.12
CA MET A 62 16.12 3.28 -0.98
C MET A 62 15.57 4.45 -0.14
N MET A 63 16.24 4.79 0.95
CA MET A 63 15.85 5.93 1.80
C MET A 63 15.97 7.28 1.07
N PHE A 64 17.08 7.50 0.35
CA PHE A 64 17.29 8.71 -0.44
C PHE A 64 16.39 8.76 -1.70
N GLY A 65 16.13 7.61 -2.31
CA GLY A 65 15.23 7.46 -3.45
C GLY A 65 13.78 7.76 -3.09
N LEU A 66 13.29 7.21 -1.97
CA LEU A 66 11.94 7.49 -1.47
C LEU A 66 11.79 8.96 -1.05
N LYS A 67 12.79 9.54 -0.39
CA LYS A 67 12.75 10.96 0.00
C LYS A 67 12.69 11.88 -1.22
N ARG A 68 13.53 11.64 -2.24
CA ARG A 68 13.51 12.41 -3.50
C ARG A 68 12.24 12.18 -4.33
N GLY A 69 11.67 10.98 -4.28
CA GLY A 69 10.41 10.66 -4.94
C GLY A 69 9.23 11.38 -4.29
N ALA A 70 9.15 11.36 -2.95
CA ALA A 70 8.09 12.02 -2.19
C ALA A 70 8.09 13.54 -2.41
N ASP A 71 9.26 14.18 -2.44
CA ASP A 71 9.37 15.62 -2.68
C ASP A 71 8.89 16.02 -4.09
N LYS A 72 9.19 15.19 -5.11
CA LYS A 72 8.70 15.40 -6.49
C LYS A 72 7.20 15.18 -6.60
N ILE A 73 6.67 14.13 -5.97
CA ILE A 73 5.23 13.82 -5.99
C ILE A 73 4.44 14.92 -5.28
N ASN A 74 4.91 15.41 -4.12
CA ASN A 74 4.23 16.48 -3.40
C ASN A 74 4.20 17.79 -4.20
N THR A 75 5.25 18.06 -4.98
CA THR A 75 5.31 19.22 -5.87
C THR A 75 4.34 19.06 -7.05
N SER A 76 4.34 17.91 -7.72
CA SER A 76 3.42 17.60 -8.81
C SER A 76 1.95 17.53 -8.37
N LEU A 77 1.66 17.05 -7.16
CA LEU A 77 0.33 17.07 -6.56
C LEU A 77 -0.10 18.50 -6.22
N ARG A 78 0.79 19.36 -5.72
CA ARG A 78 0.49 20.78 -5.48
C ARG A 78 0.19 21.52 -6.78
N GLU A 79 0.95 21.28 -7.83
CA GLU A 79 0.73 21.86 -9.16
C GLU A 79 -0.58 21.35 -9.80
N ALA A 80 -0.84 20.04 -9.72
CA ALA A 80 -2.09 19.45 -10.22
C ALA A 80 -3.31 19.93 -9.42
N THR A 81 -3.19 20.04 -8.09
CA THR A 81 -4.24 20.59 -7.22
C THR A 81 -4.51 22.05 -7.56
N ALA A 82 -3.48 22.88 -7.71
CA ALA A 82 -3.62 24.29 -8.09
C ALA A 82 -4.26 24.45 -9.49
N ALA A 83 -3.90 23.59 -10.44
CA ALA A 83 -4.51 23.55 -11.77
C ALA A 83 -5.96 23.04 -11.74
N ALA A 84 -6.32 22.19 -10.76
CA ALA A 84 -7.68 21.71 -10.56
C ALA A 84 -8.57 22.75 -9.86
N THR A 85 -8.05 23.51 -8.88
CA THR A 85 -8.81 24.62 -8.26
C THR A 85 -9.14 25.73 -9.25
N GLY A 86 -8.28 25.96 -10.25
CA GLY A 86 -8.58 26.88 -11.37
C GLY A 86 -9.66 26.37 -12.34
N ARG A 87 -9.95 25.06 -12.39
CA ARG A 87 -11.04 24.47 -13.19
C ARG A 87 -12.32 24.19 -12.37
N ALA A 88 -12.21 24.11 -11.04
CA ALA A 88 -13.34 23.86 -10.15
C ALA A 88 -14.36 25.02 -10.07
N GLN A 89 -14.06 26.19 -10.64
CA GLN A 89 -15.04 27.27 -10.81
C GLN A 89 -15.97 27.09 -12.02
N GLY A 90 -15.80 26.05 -12.85
CA GLY A 90 -16.55 25.91 -14.11
C GLY A 90 -17.08 24.53 -14.47
N GLY A 91 -17.00 23.52 -13.60
CA GLY A 91 -17.40 22.15 -13.96
C GLY A 91 -18.10 21.44 -12.82
N SER A 92 -19.37 21.08 -13.04
CA SER A 92 -20.23 20.24 -12.21
C SER A 92 -19.47 19.35 -11.23
N THR A 93 -19.60 19.64 -9.94
CA THR A 93 -19.19 18.72 -8.87
C THR A 93 -20.04 17.47 -8.99
N VAL A 94 -19.52 16.41 -9.59
CA VAL A 94 -20.09 15.08 -9.46
C VAL A 94 -19.88 14.68 -8.01
N VAL A 95 -20.92 14.86 -7.19
CA VAL A 95 -20.97 14.29 -5.85
C VAL A 95 -21.03 12.78 -6.08
N VAL A 96 -19.88 12.12 -5.96
CA VAL A 96 -19.83 10.65 -5.91
C VAL A 96 -20.55 10.27 -4.63
N ASP A 97 -21.78 9.78 -4.79
CA ASP A 97 -22.57 9.26 -3.69
C ASP A 97 -21.76 8.16 -2.97
N GLU A 98 -21.70 8.23 -1.64
CA GLU A 98 -20.97 7.26 -0.80
C GLU A 98 -21.45 5.82 -1.08
N GLY A 99 -22.73 5.65 -1.43
CA GLY A 99 -23.32 4.37 -1.84
C GLY A 99 -22.78 3.83 -3.17
N THR A 100 -22.30 4.70 -4.06
CA THR A 100 -21.62 4.30 -5.31
C THR A 100 -20.18 3.88 -5.02
N SER A 101 -19.44 4.65 -4.21
CA SER A 101 -18.07 4.32 -3.81
C SER A 101 -17.99 2.96 -3.09
N GLN A 102 -18.89 2.71 -2.16
CA GLN A 102 -18.95 1.45 -1.40
C GLN A 102 -19.36 0.25 -2.28
N ARG A 103 -20.20 0.49 -3.29
CA ARG A 103 -20.58 -0.53 -4.28
C ARG A 103 -19.38 -0.90 -5.14
N ASP A 104 -18.63 0.09 -5.63
CA ASP A 104 -17.44 -0.13 -6.46
C ASP A 104 -16.36 -0.90 -5.71
N MET A 105 -16.13 -0.58 -4.42
CA MET A 105 -15.18 -1.33 -3.58
C MET A 105 -15.59 -2.81 -3.41
N LYS A 106 -16.88 -3.08 -3.21
CA LYS A 106 -17.40 -4.45 -3.10
C LYS A 106 -17.35 -5.19 -4.43
N LEU A 107 -17.62 -4.52 -5.56
CA LEU A 107 -17.49 -5.09 -6.89
C LEU A 107 -16.03 -5.45 -7.21
N ASP A 108 -15.07 -4.59 -6.89
CA ASP A 108 -13.64 -4.88 -7.03
C ASP A 108 -13.26 -6.15 -6.25
N HIS A 109 -13.73 -6.26 -5.00
CA HIS A 109 -13.49 -7.44 -4.19
C HIS A 109 -14.11 -8.71 -4.81
N SER A 110 -15.34 -8.64 -5.33
CA SER A 110 -15.98 -9.75 -6.04
C SER A 110 -15.17 -10.18 -7.27
N PHE A 111 -14.66 -9.24 -8.07
CA PHE A 111 -13.83 -9.58 -9.22
C PHE A 111 -12.50 -10.21 -8.82
N LYS A 112 -11.88 -9.77 -7.72
CA LYS A 112 -10.66 -10.37 -7.18
C LYS A 112 -10.88 -11.83 -6.76
N ILE A 113 -12.01 -12.16 -6.14
CA ILE A 113 -12.36 -13.55 -5.78
C ILE A 113 -12.46 -14.40 -7.06
N ILE A 114 -13.15 -13.91 -8.09
CA ILE A 114 -13.28 -14.64 -9.38
C ILE A 114 -11.90 -14.89 -10.00
N GLN A 115 -10.99 -13.90 -9.98
CA GLN A 115 -9.64 -14.05 -10.50
C GLN A 115 -8.83 -15.13 -9.75
N VAL A 116 -8.93 -15.15 -8.42
CA VAL A 116 -8.26 -16.18 -7.60
C VAL A 116 -8.80 -17.57 -7.95
N GLN A 117 -10.12 -17.74 -8.06
CA GLN A 117 -10.71 -19.04 -8.38
C GLN A 117 -10.42 -19.48 -9.82
N ALA A 118 -10.38 -18.55 -10.77
CA ALA A 118 -9.94 -18.86 -12.13
C ALA A 118 -8.49 -19.37 -12.17
N ARG A 119 -7.61 -18.83 -11.33
CA ARG A 119 -6.24 -19.34 -11.18
C ARG A 119 -6.23 -20.73 -10.55
N VAL A 120 -7.02 -20.98 -9.50
CA VAL A 120 -7.14 -22.32 -8.89
C VAL A 120 -7.57 -23.35 -9.93
N ILE A 121 -8.55 -23.03 -10.78
CA ILE A 121 -8.98 -23.92 -11.86
C ILE A 121 -7.83 -24.20 -12.84
N ALA A 122 -7.08 -23.18 -13.25
CA ALA A 122 -5.93 -23.36 -14.13
C ALA A 122 -4.86 -24.28 -13.51
N GLU A 123 -4.52 -24.06 -12.24
CA GLU A 123 -3.53 -24.86 -11.50
C GLU A 123 -3.99 -26.32 -11.35
N GLN A 124 -5.27 -26.55 -11.01
CA GLN A 124 -5.82 -27.91 -10.87
C GLN A 124 -5.89 -28.63 -12.22
N ARG A 125 -6.19 -27.92 -13.30
CA ARG A 125 -6.15 -28.47 -14.67
C ARG A 125 -4.74 -28.82 -15.13
N GLU A 126 -3.71 -28.15 -14.62
CA GLU A 126 -2.32 -28.49 -14.89
C GLU A 126 -1.86 -29.69 -14.05
N GLN A 127 -2.19 -29.69 -12.76
CA GLN A 127 -1.81 -30.75 -11.81
C GLN A 127 -2.42 -32.12 -12.16
N ASN A 128 -3.63 -32.17 -12.73
CA ASN A 128 -4.33 -33.42 -13.10
C ASN A 128 -4.33 -34.50 -11.99
N ALA A 129 -4.48 -34.08 -10.73
CA ALA A 129 -4.54 -34.99 -9.60
C ALA A 129 -5.94 -35.63 -9.45
N GLU A 130 -6.06 -36.72 -8.70
CA GLU A 130 -7.35 -37.42 -8.50
C GLU A 130 -8.46 -36.51 -7.97
N ASN A 131 -8.12 -35.51 -7.13
CA ASN A 131 -9.09 -34.59 -6.54
C ASN A 131 -9.29 -33.29 -7.34
N SER A 132 -8.60 -33.13 -8.48
CA SER A 132 -8.64 -31.87 -9.24
C SER A 132 -10.02 -31.57 -9.78
N ALA A 133 -10.81 -32.58 -10.17
CA ALA A 133 -12.19 -32.39 -10.64
C ALA A 133 -13.08 -31.76 -9.56
N GLU A 134 -13.06 -32.33 -8.34
CA GLU A 134 -13.86 -31.81 -7.22
C GLU A 134 -13.44 -30.40 -6.81
N MET A 135 -12.13 -30.11 -6.84
CA MET A 135 -11.62 -28.76 -6.55
C MET A 135 -12.01 -27.74 -7.62
N ILE A 136 -12.03 -28.15 -8.90
CA ILE A 136 -12.51 -27.31 -10.01
C ILE A 136 -14.00 -27.03 -9.84
N ASP A 137 -14.82 -28.02 -9.50
CA ASP A 137 -16.27 -27.85 -9.30
C ASP A 137 -16.57 -26.87 -8.15
N ARG A 138 -15.86 -26.99 -7.02
CA ARG A 138 -15.98 -26.04 -5.90
C ARG A 138 -15.54 -24.62 -6.27
N ALA A 139 -14.49 -24.49 -7.07
CA ALA A 139 -14.04 -23.18 -7.56
C ALA A 139 -15.07 -22.55 -8.50
N LEU A 140 -15.67 -23.34 -9.40
CA LEU A 140 -16.74 -22.90 -10.30
C LEU A 140 -17.99 -22.47 -9.53
N GLU A 141 -18.39 -23.21 -8.49
CA GLU A 141 -19.51 -22.83 -7.61
C GLU A 141 -19.26 -21.48 -6.95
N THR A 142 -18.04 -21.26 -6.43
CA THR A 142 -17.67 -19.99 -5.81
C THR A 142 -17.71 -18.83 -6.81
N ILE A 143 -17.24 -19.05 -8.05
CA ILE A 143 -17.32 -18.07 -9.13
C ILE A 143 -18.79 -17.72 -9.42
N GLN A 144 -19.65 -18.73 -9.55
CA GLN A 144 -21.06 -18.54 -9.87
C GLN A 144 -21.80 -17.75 -8.77
N MET A 145 -21.58 -18.10 -7.50
CA MET A 145 -22.14 -17.39 -6.35
C MET A 145 -21.67 -15.93 -6.34
N THR A 146 -20.36 -15.71 -6.51
CA THR A 146 -19.76 -14.38 -6.48
C THR A 146 -20.25 -13.51 -7.65
N ALA A 147 -20.33 -14.09 -8.85
CA ALA A 147 -20.82 -13.39 -10.04
C ALA A 147 -22.29 -12.99 -9.91
N THR A 148 -23.12 -13.85 -9.30
CA THR A 148 -24.54 -13.55 -9.04
C THR A 148 -24.67 -12.36 -8.08
N ASN A 149 -23.94 -12.39 -6.97
CA ASN A 149 -23.94 -11.30 -5.99
C ASN A 149 -23.43 -9.98 -6.61
N ALA A 150 -22.32 -10.02 -7.35
CA ALA A 150 -21.79 -8.84 -8.03
C ALA A 150 -22.78 -8.27 -9.06
N ARG A 151 -23.48 -9.14 -9.80
CA ARG A 151 -24.50 -8.74 -10.76
C ARG A 151 -25.67 -8.03 -10.09
N ASP A 152 -26.12 -8.51 -8.94
CA ASP A 152 -27.21 -7.86 -8.20
C ASP A 152 -26.80 -6.49 -7.68
N MET A 153 -25.53 -6.29 -7.35
CA MET A 153 -24.99 -4.98 -6.97
C MET A 153 -24.89 -3.98 -8.14
N MET A 154 -24.75 -4.47 -9.37
CA MET A 154 -24.71 -3.62 -10.57
C MET A 154 -26.10 -3.15 -11.02
N LYS A 155 -27.19 -3.79 -10.58
CA LYS A 155 -28.53 -3.32 -10.91
C LYS A 155 -28.74 -1.92 -10.32
N PRO A 156 -29.25 -0.96 -11.09
CA PRO A 156 -29.62 0.32 -10.53
C PRO A 156 -30.67 0.06 -9.44
N SER A 157 -30.39 0.54 -8.23
CA SER A 157 -31.35 0.66 -7.14
C SER A 157 -32.36 1.73 -7.55
N GLY A 158 -33.24 1.38 -8.48
CA GLY A 158 -34.26 2.25 -9.02
C GLY A 158 -35.37 2.42 -7.98
N GLU A 159 -35.26 3.45 -7.17
CA GLU A 159 -36.44 4.23 -6.84
C GLU A 159 -36.49 5.34 -7.91
N ALA A 160 -37.51 5.30 -8.77
CA ALA A 160 -37.78 6.40 -9.67
C ALA A 160 -37.94 7.65 -8.79
N ILE A 161 -37.08 8.64 -8.99
CA ILE A 161 -37.25 9.94 -8.34
C ILE A 161 -38.52 10.52 -8.95
N ASP A 162 -39.65 10.34 -8.26
CA ASP A 162 -40.91 10.99 -8.59
C ASP A 162 -40.73 12.47 -8.24
N GLY A 163 -40.19 13.21 -9.20
CA GLY A 163 -40.03 14.65 -9.10
C GLY A 163 -41.40 15.30 -9.19
N GLU A 164 -42.00 15.62 -8.06
CA GLU A 164 -43.12 16.56 -8.02
C GLU A 164 -42.64 17.91 -8.57
N ILE A 165 -43.10 18.26 -9.78
CA ILE A 165 -42.91 19.59 -10.33
C ILE A 165 -43.88 20.52 -9.59
N VAL A 166 -43.36 21.25 -8.60
CA VAL A 166 -44.08 22.35 -7.99
C VAL A 166 -44.15 23.49 -9.01
N ASN A 167 -45.35 23.74 -9.53
CA ASN A 167 -45.68 24.85 -10.42
C ASN A 167 -46.37 25.97 -9.63
#